data_AF-A0A246FXS0-F1
#
_entry.id   AF-A0A246FXS0-F1
#
_cell.length_a   1.000
_cell.length_b   1.000
_cell.length_c   1.000
_cell.angle_alpha   90.00
_cell.angle_beta   90.00
_cell.angle_gamma   90.00
#
_symmetry.space_group_name_H-M   'P 1'
#
loop_
_entity.id
_entity.type
_entity.pdbx_description
1 polymer ?
#
loop_
_entity_poly.entity_id
_entity_poly.type
_entity_poly.pdbx_seq_one_letter_code
_entity_poly.pdbx_strand_id
1 'polypeptide(L)'
;MPFCIGISAIFESARTVHARTFLAAINHFVNTHDTQGLSFIFEDDDASYEGGRRAAQRLIAKGADIVVGHFSSDAAAGALPEYQRLGIPVLLPAATKQQLVGSTAIAFRLCPCDNGLMTLLAKHLLQSYPGASVQIAHDSTEHGESLALALTSILVNSSVGICSSVKHAAAVIYCGRLNNSIRYVNALFNQRCEVPVYLTDDALSSWFIQNTPPSDSLRIVGLSTGNRMPSAYETYYLESLAALQIAKALSHAGEMLDALHTATFDTVMGDVQFSDGENRMARAALWKIHNQRFIPSTSA
;
A
#
# COMPACT_ATOMS: atom_id res chain seq x y z
N MET A 1 5.78 -12.20 -30.65
CA MET A 1 4.64 -11.33 -30.24
C MET A 1 5.18 -10.30 -29.28
N PRO A 2 4.63 -9.07 -29.21
CA PRO A 2 5.06 -8.11 -28.19
C PRO A 2 4.79 -8.70 -26.79
N PHE A 3 5.68 -8.43 -25.84
CA PHE A 3 5.50 -8.83 -24.45
C PHE A 3 4.35 -8.02 -23.83
N CYS A 4 3.41 -8.69 -23.16
CA CYS A 4 2.16 -8.10 -22.76
C CYS A 4 2.07 -7.90 -21.24
N ILE A 5 2.02 -6.64 -20.83
CA ILE A 5 1.85 -6.23 -19.43
C ILE A 5 0.37 -5.94 -19.18
N GLY A 6 -0.28 -6.80 -18.42
CA GLY A 6 -1.60 -6.54 -17.86
C GLY A 6 -1.50 -5.50 -16.74
N ILE A 7 -2.39 -4.50 -16.77
CA ILE A 7 -2.51 -3.46 -15.77
C ILE A 7 -3.90 -3.57 -15.17
N SER A 8 -3.99 -3.72 -13.85
CA SER A 8 -5.28 -3.74 -13.18
C SER A 8 -5.30 -2.93 -11.89
N ALA A 9 -6.31 -2.07 -11.80
CA ALA A 9 -6.68 -1.26 -10.66
C ALA A 9 -8.08 -0.70 -10.92
N ILE A 10 -8.64 0.02 -9.96
CA ILE A 10 -9.68 0.99 -10.25
C ILE A 10 -9.06 2.21 -10.94
N PHE A 11 -9.54 2.59 -12.12
CA PHE A 11 -8.97 3.72 -12.87
C PHE A 11 -9.76 5.02 -12.73
N GLU A 12 -10.92 4.97 -12.07
CA GLU A 12 -11.74 6.15 -11.86
C GLU A 12 -11.15 7.07 -10.77
N SER A 13 -10.48 8.12 -11.22
CA SER A 13 -9.81 9.12 -10.37
C SER A 13 -10.75 9.94 -9.47
N ALA A 14 -12.06 9.87 -9.71
CA ALA A 14 -13.10 10.45 -8.85
C ALA A 14 -13.40 9.56 -7.63
N ARG A 15 -13.16 8.25 -7.73
CA ARG A 15 -13.42 7.28 -6.66
C ARG A 15 -12.26 7.14 -5.69
N THR A 16 -11.03 7.26 -6.16
CA THR A 16 -9.84 7.23 -5.29
C THR A 16 -8.66 8.02 -5.86
N VAL A 17 -7.95 8.71 -4.96
CA VAL A 17 -6.71 9.43 -5.29
C VAL A 17 -5.60 8.45 -5.71
N HIS A 18 -5.62 7.24 -5.16
CA HIS A 18 -4.63 6.22 -5.49
C HIS A 18 -4.67 5.78 -6.97
N ALA A 19 -5.85 5.85 -7.61
CA ALA A 19 -5.96 5.63 -9.06
C ALA A 19 -5.14 6.66 -9.86
N ARG A 20 -5.12 7.93 -9.42
CA ARG A 20 -4.30 8.98 -10.03
C ARG A 20 -2.82 8.67 -9.88
N THR A 21 -2.41 8.19 -8.72
CA THR A 21 -1.01 7.84 -8.47
C THR A 21 -0.54 6.74 -9.40
N PHE A 22 -1.33 5.67 -9.53
CA PHE A 22 -0.96 4.55 -10.39
C PHE A 22 -0.92 4.96 -11.86
N LEU A 23 -1.93 5.70 -12.34
CA LEU A 23 -1.95 6.25 -13.69
C LEU A 23 -0.79 7.21 -13.96
N ALA A 24 -0.41 8.04 -12.98
CA ALA A 24 0.73 8.93 -13.09
C ALA A 24 2.05 8.15 -13.22
N ALA A 25 2.22 7.07 -12.46
CA ALA A 25 3.40 6.20 -12.57
C ALA A 25 3.46 5.49 -13.94
N ILE A 26 2.33 5.00 -14.45
CA ILE A 26 2.23 4.40 -15.79
C ILE A 26 2.57 5.43 -16.87
N ASN A 27 1.98 6.62 -16.79
CA ASN A 27 2.26 7.69 -17.75
C ASN A 27 3.74 8.11 -17.68
N HIS A 28 4.31 8.23 -16.49
CA HIS A 28 5.74 8.50 -16.34
C HIS A 28 6.56 7.41 -17.02
N PHE A 29 6.30 6.14 -16.70
CA PHE A 29 7.03 5.01 -17.26
C PHE A 29 7.04 5.02 -18.79
N VAL A 30 5.87 5.16 -19.42
CA VAL A 30 5.72 5.18 -20.89
C VAL A 30 6.47 6.35 -21.52
N ASN A 31 6.57 7.49 -20.84
CA ASN A 31 7.26 8.67 -21.37
C ASN A 31 8.78 8.69 -21.13
N THR A 32 9.29 7.88 -20.19
CA THR A 32 10.71 7.93 -19.78
C THR A 32 11.49 6.65 -20.06
N HIS A 33 10.82 5.56 -20.45
CA HIS A 33 11.45 4.28 -20.74
C HIS A 33 11.17 3.84 -22.18
N ASP A 34 12.10 3.09 -22.78
CA ASP A 34 11.85 2.44 -24.07
C ASP A 34 10.77 1.37 -23.92
N THR A 35 9.62 1.58 -24.56
CA THR A 35 8.51 0.62 -24.56
C THR A 35 8.40 -0.15 -25.86
N GLN A 36 9.42 -0.11 -26.73
CA GLN A 36 9.41 -0.88 -27.97
C GLN A 36 9.30 -2.37 -27.67
N GLY A 37 8.33 -3.04 -28.29
CA GLY A 37 8.06 -4.46 -28.07
C GLY A 37 7.21 -4.78 -26.83
N LEU A 38 6.78 -3.77 -26.07
CA LEU A 38 5.78 -3.91 -25.00
C LEU A 38 4.38 -3.61 -25.53
N SER A 39 3.38 -4.30 -24.97
CA SER A 39 1.96 -3.97 -25.10
C SER A 39 1.32 -3.93 -23.72
N PHE A 40 0.29 -3.08 -23.57
CA PHE A 40 -0.41 -2.91 -22.29
C PHE A 40 -1.89 -3.24 -22.45
N ILE A 41 -2.43 -4.01 -21.51
CA ILE A 41 -3.86 -4.28 -21.41
C ILE A 41 -4.35 -3.72 -20.07
N PHE A 42 -5.43 -2.94 -20.09
CA PHE A 42 -6.00 -2.35 -18.89
C PHE A 42 -7.34 -3.03 -18.57
N GLU A 43 -7.51 -3.45 -17.32
CA GLU A 43 -8.78 -3.98 -16.81
C GLU A 43 -9.12 -3.38 -15.45
N ASP A 44 -10.31 -2.77 -15.35
CA ASP A 44 -10.79 -2.19 -14.11
C ASP A 44 -11.27 -3.30 -13.16
N ASP A 45 -10.72 -3.32 -11.94
CA ASP A 45 -11.01 -4.33 -10.93
C ASP A 45 -12.04 -3.90 -9.87
N ASP A 46 -12.61 -2.69 -10.01
CA ASP A 46 -13.57 -2.09 -9.10
C ASP A 46 -13.10 -2.03 -7.63
N ALA A 47 -11.79 -2.19 -7.40
CA ALA A 47 -11.17 -2.38 -6.09
C ALA A 47 -11.87 -3.45 -5.21
N SER A 48 -12.46 -4.47 -5.83
CA SER A 48 -13.27 -5.50 -5.14
C SER A 48 -12.84 -6.92 -5.52
N TYR A 49 -13.14 -7.89 -4.66
CA TYR A 49 -12.83 -9.31 -4.91
C TYR A 49 -13.40 -9.81 -6.25
N GLU A 50 -14.69 -9.62 -6.49
CA GLU A 50 -15.33 -10.07 -7.73
C GLU A 50 -14.87 -9.28 -8.95
N GLY A 51 -14.55 -7.99 -8.80
CA GLY A 51 -13.99 -7.18 -9.87
C GLY A 51 -12.58 -7.64 -10.25
N GLY A 52 -11.71 -7.89 -9.27
CA GLY A 52 -10.37 -8.48 -9.48
C GLY A 52 -10.43 -9.82 -10.20
N ARG A 53 -11.33 -10.72 -9.79
CA ARG A 53 -11.54 -12.01 -10.45
C ARG A 53 -11.94 -11.83 -11.93
N ARG A 54 -12.87 -10.94 -12.24
CA ARG A 54 -13.29 -10.65 -13.63
C ARG A 54 -12.18 -10.01 -14.45
N ALA A 55 -11.45 -9.05 -13.88
CA ALA A 55 -10.33 -8.39 -14.52
C ALA A 55 -9.24 -9.40 -14.88
N ALA A 56 -8.90 -10.32 -13.97
CA ALA A 56 -7.94 -11.39 -14.21
C ALA A 56 -8.34 -12.30 -15.37
N GLN A 57 -9.61 -12.73 -15.42
CA GLN A 57 -10.12 -13.55 -16.52
C GLN A 57 -9.99 -12.83 -17.89
N ARG A 58 -10.23 -11.52 -17.93
CA ARG A 58 -10.08 -10.72 -19.15
C ARG A 58 -8.62 -10.51 -19.53
N LEU A 59 -7.73 -10.25 -18.56
CA LEU A 59 -6.29 -10.12 -18.79
C LEU A 59 -5.71 -11.43 -19.35
N ILE A 60 -6.09 -12.57 -18.76
CA ILE A 60 -5.74 -13.90 -19.26
C ILE A 60 -6.24 -14.10 -20.69
N ALA A 61 -7.53 -13.83 -20.95
CA ALA A 61 -8.12 -14.02 -22.28
C ALA A 61 -7.49 -13.12 -23.36
N LYS A 62 -6.96 -11.96 -22.95
CA LYS A 62 -6.27 -11.02 -23.82
C LYS A 62 -4.76 -11.29 -23.93
N GLY A 63 -4.24 -12.30 -23.22
CA GLY A 63 -2.86 -12.77 -23.36
C GLY A 63 -1.83 -11.97 -22.56
N ALA A 64 -2.16 -11.53 -21.34
CA ALA A 64 -1.16 -10.92 -20.46
C ALA A 64 -0.08 -11.94 -20.04
N ASP A 65 1.19 -11.58 -20.24
CA ASP A 65 2.36 -12.38 -19.83
C ASP A 65 2.71 -12.16 -18.35
N ILE A 66 2.51 -10.93 -17.87
CA ILE A 66 2.70 -10.50 -16.48
C ILE A 66 1.64 -9.46 -16.12
N VAL A 67 1.28 -9.36 -14.85
CA VAL A 67 0.34 -8.35 -14.35
C VAL A 67 1.03 -7.40 -13.38
N VAL A 68 0.82 -6.10 -13.57
CA VAL A 68 1.14 -5.04 -12.61
C VAL A 68 -0.16 -4.51 -12.03
N GLY A 69 -0.30 -4.62 -10.71
CA GLY A 69 -1.59 -4.60 -10.03
C GLY A 69 -1.77 -5.92 -9.28
N HIS A 70 -2.90 -6.21 -8.67
CA HIS A 70 -3.97 -5.28 -8.39
C HIS A 70 -3.54 -4.27 -7.34
N PHE A 71 -4.10 -3.07 -7.42
CA PHE A 71 -3.76 -2.02 -6.47
C PHE A 71 -4.43 -2.27 -5.10
N SER A 72 -5.71 -2.65 -5.12
CA SER A 72 -6.45 -3.02 -3.91
C SER A 72 -6.12 -4.45 -3.47
N SER A 73 -6.00 -4.66 -2.16
CA SER A 73 -5.83 -5.99 -1.58
C SER A 73 -7.03 -6.92 -1.84
N ASP A 74 -8.24 -6.37 -1.86
CA ASP A 74 -9.47 -7.16 -2.12
C ASP A 74 -9.49 -7.67 -3.57
N ALA A 75 -9.15 -6.80 -4.51
CA ALA A 75 -9.04 -7.16 -5.92
C ALA A 75 -7.91 -8.18 -6.16
N ALA A 76 -6.75 -7.99 -5.54
CA ALA A 76 -5.65 -8.96 -5.60
C ALA A 76 -6.10 -10.34 -5.12
N ALA A 77 -6.80 -10.42 -3.97
CA ALA A 77 -7.29 -11.68 -3.42
C ALA A 77 -8.24 -12.43 -4.36
N GLY A 78 -9.07 -11.72 -5.13
CA GLY A 78 -9.96 -12.32 -6.12
C GLY A 78 -9.26 -12.72 -7.42
N ALA A 79 -8.18 -12.03 -7.78
CA ALA A 79 -7.46 -12.23 -9.04
C ALA A 79 -6.39 -13.32 -8.98
N LEU A 80 -5.64 -13.41 -7.87
CA LEU A 80 -4.51 -14.34 -7.72
C LEU A 80 -4.87 -15.80 -8.03
N PRO A 81 -6.03 -16.35 -7.60
CA PRO A 81 -6.42 -17.72 -7.96
C PRO A 81 -6.56 -17.96 -9.46
N GLU A 82 -6.88 -16.93 -10.25
CA GLU A 82 -7.03 -17.03 -11.71
C GLU A 82 -5.66 -17.10 -12.38
N TYR A 83 -4.72 -16.23 -12.00
CA TYR A 83 -3.36 -16.21 -12.54
C TYR A 83 -2.53 -17.42 -12.12
N GLN A 84 -2.69 -17.89 -10.88
CA GLN A 84 -1.95 -19.02 -10.34
C GLN A 84 -2.17 -20.32 -11.12
N ARG A 85 -3.36 -20.53 -11.68
CA ARG A 85 -3.65 -21.72 -12.51
C ARG A 85 -2.86 -21.76 -13.82
N LEU A 86 -2.34 -20.61 -14.26
CA LEU A 86 -1.59 -20.46 -15.51
C LEU A 86 -0.14 -20.05 -15.27
N GLY A 87 0.28 -19.87 -14.03
CA GLY A 87 1.64 -19.44 -13.69
C GLY A 87 1.96 -17.99 -14.10
N ILE A 88 0.96 -17.12 -14.25
CA ILE A 88 1.18 -15.73 -14.65
C ILE A 88 1.66 -14.93 -13.43
N PRO A 89 2.86 -14.31 -13.46
CA PRO A 89 3.36 -13.50 -12.36
C PRO A 89 2.55 -12.21 -12.17
N VAL A 90 2.47 -11.76 -10.92
CA VAL A 90 1.71 -10.57 -10.50
C VAL A 90 2.59 -9.72 -9.58
N LEU A 91 2.87 -8.48 -9.99
CA LEU A 91 3.58 -7.48 -9.22
C LEU A 91 2.57 -6.56 -8.53
N LEU A 92 2.49 -6.63 -7.20
CA LEU A 92 1.54 -5.90 -6.35
C LEU A 92 2.17 -4.61 -5.82
N PRO A 93 1.87 -3.42 -6.39
CA PRO A 93 2.49 -2.17 -5.96
C PRO A 93 1.95 -1.63 -4.63
N ALA A 94 0.70 -1.95 -4.27
CA ALA A 94 0.01 -1.33 -3.13
C ALA A 94 -0.82 -2.29 -2.25
N ALA A 95 -0.94 -3.56 -2.64
CA ALA A 95 -1.77 -4.51 -1.92
C ALA A 95 -1.04 -5.08 -0.68
N THR A 96 -1.27 -4.49 0.49
CA THR A 96 -0.56 -4.74 1.75
C THR A 96 -0.98 -5.99 2.52
N LYS A 97 -2.14 -6.58 2.20
CA LYS A 97 -2.76 -7.67 2.99
C LYS A 97 -1.86 -8.91 3.11
N GLN A 98 -1.56 -9.32 4.34
CA GLN A 98 -0.54 -10.34 4.64
C GLN A 98 -0.66 -11.64 3.81
N GLN A 99 -1.88 -12.14 3.57
CA GLN A 99 -2.10 -13.44 2.93
C GLN A 99 -1.92 -13.46 1.40
N LEU A 100 -1.67 -12.31 0.76
CA LEU A 100 -1.54 -12.23 -0.70
C LEU A 100 -0.24 -12.83 -1.25
N VAL A 101 0.79 -12.94 -0.41
CA VAL A 101 2.12 -13.46 -0.76
C VAL A 101 2.56 -14.52 0.25
N GLY A 102 3.67 -15.21 -0.01
CA GLY A 102 4.23 -16.26 0.84
C GLY A 102 3.62 -17.65 0.67
N SER A 103 2.33 -17.76 0.32
CA SER A 103 1.69 -19.05 0.00
C SER A 103 1.59 -19.35 -1.49
N THR A 104 1.92 -18.36 -2.32
CA THR A 104 1.85 -18.44 -3.79
C THR A 104 3.21 -18.10 -4.39
N ALA A 105 3.59 -18.82 -5.44
CA ALA A 105 4.86 -18.63 -6.13
C ALA A 105 4.81 -17.53 -7.21
N ILE A 106 3.63 -16.94 -7.45
CA ILE A 106 3.41 -16.00 -8.57
C ILE A 106 3.17 -14.55 -8.14
N ALA A 107 3.01 -14.26 -6.85
CA ALA A 107 2.71 -12.92 -6.37
C ALA A 107 3.92 -12.28 -5.70
N PHE A 108 4.22 -11.04 -6.07
CA PHE A 108 5.37 -10.30 -5.58
C PHE A 108 4.97 -8.88 -5.18
N ARG A 109 5.11 -8.55 -3.90
CA ARG A 109 4.72 -7.25 -3.34
C ARG A 109 5.88 -6.28 -3.34
N LEU A 110 5.64 -5.06 -3.80
CA LEU A 110 6.62 -3.96 -3.77
C LEU A 110 6.53 -3.10 -2.50
N CYS A 111 5.32 -2.92 -1.96
CA CYS A 111 5.08 -2.14 -0.74
C CYS A 111 5.36 -2.94 0.55
N PRO A 112 5.40 -2.29 1.73
CA PRO A 112 5.35 -2.98 3.00
C PRO A 112 4.05 -3.78 3.18
N CYS A 113 4.11 -4.86 3.96
CA CYS A 113 2.93 -5.61 4.38
C CYS A 113 2.25 -4.99 5.61
N ASP A 114 0.98 -5.34 5.84
CA ASP A 114 0.20 -4.95 7.02
C ASP A 114 0.97 -5.21 8.33
N ASN A 115 1.59 -6.39 8.46
CA ASN A 115 2.34 -6.74 9.65
C ASN A 115 3.56 -5.83 9.86
N GLY A 116 4.24 -5.44 8.79
CA GLY A 116 5.36 -4.50 8.84
C GLY A 116 4.93 -3.11 9.30
N LEU A 117 3.81 -2.61 8.77
CA LEU A 117 3.20 -1.33 9.17
C LEU A 117 2.79 -1.37 10.66
N MET A 118 2.05 -2.40 11.07
CA MET A 118 1.51 -2.48 12.44
C MET A 118 2.59 -2.79 13.48
N THR A 119 3.64 -3.55 13.14
CA THR A 119 4.79 -3.75 14.03
C THR A 119 5.53 -2.43 14.28
N LEU A 120 5.73 -1.62 13.24
CA LEU A 120 6.34 -0.30 13.39
C LEU A 120 5.49 0.61 14.28
N LEU A 121 4.18 0.67 14.04
CA LEU A 121 3.27 1.47 14.85
C LEU A 121 3.23 0.99 16.30
N ALA A 122 3.12 -0.32 16.53
CA ALA A 122 3.12 -0.89 17.87
C ALA A 122 4.40 -0.56 18.65
N LYS A 123 5.58 -0.72 18.01
CA LYS A 123 6.87 -0.36 18.61
C LYS A 123 6.88 1.10 19.07
N HIS A 124 6.41 2.00 18.22
CA HIS A 124 6.32 3.43 18.54
C HIS A 124 5.37 3.71 19.71
N LEU A 125 4.19 3.05 19.73
CA LEU A 125 3.22 3.21 20.81
C LEU A 125 3.78 2.72 22.15
N LEU A 126 4.46 1.58 22.16
CA LEU A 126 5.08 0.99 23.37
C LEU A 126 6.16 1.90 23.96
N GLN A 127 6.92 2.59 23.11
CA GLN A 127 7.94 3.54 23.53
C GLN A 127 7.34 4.86 24.01
N SER A 128 6.28 5.34 23.35
CA SER A 128 5.71 6.67 23.60
C SER A 128 4.71 6.69 24.75
N TYR A 129 4.03 5.58 25.01
CA TYR A 129 2.90 5.51 25.94
C TYR A 129 3.00 4.35 26.95
N PRO A 130 4.17 4.11 27.58
CA PRO A 130 4.34 2.99 28.49
C PRO A 130 3.35 3.08 29.67
N GLY A 131 2.55 2.02 29.88
CA GLY A 131 1.57 1.94 30.96
C GLY A 131 0.27 2.73 30.71
N ALA A 132 0.14 3.43 29.59
CA ALA A 132 -1.08 4.15 29.23
C ALA A 132 -1.99 3.29 28.35
N SER A 133 -3.24 3.75 28.17
CA SER A 133 -4.19 3.12 27.25
C SER A 133 -4.32 3.91 25.95
N VAL A 134 -4.46 3.23 24.82
CA VAL A 134 -4.77 3.82 23.51
C VAL A 134 -6.14 3.34 23.05
N GLN A 135 -6.76 4.08 22.14
CA GLN A 135 -8.01 3.67 21.49
C GLN A 135 -7.72 3.28 20.05
N ILE A 136 -8.25 2.14 19.60
CA ILE A 136 -8.14 1.66 18.22
C ILE A 136 -9.53 1.66 17.60
N ALA A 137 -9.71 2.36 16.50
CA ALA A 137 -10.90 2.37 15.66
C ALA A 137 -10.55 1.96 14.23
N HIS A 138 -11.56 1.52 13.50
CA HIS A 138 -11.43 1.24 12.08
C HIS A 138 -12.69 1.64 11.30
N ASP A 139 -12.59 1.68 9.97
CA ASP A 139 -13.78 1.74 9.12
C ASP A 139 -14.41 0.35 8.90
N SER A 140 -15.56 0.29 8.23
CA SER A 140 -16.26 -0.98 7.98
C SER A 140 -15.66 -1.81 6.83
N THR A 141 -14.44 -1.51 6.40
CA THR A 141 -13.78 -2.25 5.31
C THR A 141 -12.93 -3.38 5.88
N GLU A 142 -12.81 -4.47 5.12
CA GLU A 142 -11.96 -5.61 5.51
C GLU A 142 -10.51 -5.18 5.74
N HIS A 143 -10.01 -4.21 4.96
CA HIS A 143 -8.69 -3.62 5.13
C HIS A 143 -8.53 -2.93 6.51
N GLY A 144 -9.46 -2.04 6.87
CA GLY A 144 -9.44 -1.34 8.14
C GLY A 144 -9.55 -2.29 9.34
N GLU A 145 -10.46 -3.25 9.27
CA GLU A 145 -10.65 -4.29 10.29
C GLU A 145 -9.39 -5.15 10.46
N SER A 146 -8.81 -5.63 9.36
CA SER A 146 -7.59 -6.44 9.36
C SER A 146 -6.42 -5.72 10.05
N LEU A 147 -6.20 -4.45 9.72
CA LEU A 147 -5.13 -3.64 10.33
C LEU A 147 -5.37 -3.41 11.83
N ALA A 148 -6.61 -3.10 12.24
CA ALA A 148 -6.95 -2.91 13.65
C ALA A 148 -6.79 -4.21 14.46
N LEU A 149 -7.19 -5.35 13.90
CA LEU A 149 -7.01 -6.66 14.51
C LEU A 149 -5.52 -7.03 14.64
N ALA A 150 -4.73 -6.77 13.59
CA ALA A 150 -3.28 -6.99 13.61
C ALA A 150 -2.60 -6.16 14.71
N LEU A 151 -2.90 -4.86 14.80
CA LEU A 151 -2.35 -4.00 15.85
C LEU A 151 -2.79 -4.43 17.25
N THR A 152 -4.08 -4.74 17.42
CA THR A 152 -4.64 -5.24 18.69
C THR A 152 -3.93 -6.50 19.15
N SER A 153 -3.67 -7.43 18.24
CA SER A 153 -2.99 -8.69 18.53
C SER A 153 -1.55 -8.48 19.01
N ILE A 154 -0.85 -7.48 18.49
CA ILE A 154 0.50 -7.12 18.94
C ILE A 154 0.47 -6.49 20.35
N LEU A 155 -0.56 -5.68 20.64
CA LEU A 155 -0.64 -4.89 21.89
C LEU A 155 -1.28 -5.62 23.08
N VAL A 156 -2.08 -6.67 22.86
CA VAL A 156 -2.93 -7.29 23.92
C VAL A 156 -2.15 -7.79 25.14
N ASN A 157 -0.88 -8.16 24.98
CA ASN A 157 0.01 -8.64 26.05
C ASN A 157 1.18 -7.69 26.33
N SER A 158 1.00 -6.41 26.01
CA SER A 158 2.06 -5.40 26.07
C SER A 158 1.88 -4.42 27.24
N SER A 159 2.80 -3.47 27.38
CA SER A 159 2.71 -2.40 28.39
C SER A 159 1.69 -1.32 28.06
N VAL A 160 1.09 -1.34 26.86
CA VAL A 160 0.06 -0.39 26.41
C VAL A 160 -1.30 -1.07 26.48
N GLY A 161 -2.23 -0.48 27.23
CA GLY A 161 -3.62 -0.94 27.29
C GLY A 161 -4.43 -0.51 26.06
N ILE A 162 -5.54 -1.21 25.80
CA ILE A 162 -6.50 -0.81 24.77
C ILE A 162 -7.81 -0.43 25.48
N CYS A 163 -8.35 0.74 25.15
CA CYS A 163 -9.60 1.24 25.70
C CYS A 163 -10.63 1.53 24.60
N SER A 164 -11.90 1.54 24.96
CA SER A 164 -13.02 1.77 24.04
C SER A 164 -13.42 3.25 23.88
N SER A 165 -12.83 4.15 24.66
CA SER A 165 -13.22 5.56 24.73
C SER A 165 -12.04 6.48 24.50
N VAL A 166 -12.20 7.41 23.55
CA VAL A 166 -11.23 8.47 23.26
C VAL A 166 -10.92 9.32 24.50
N LYS A 167 -11.89 9.54 25.40
CA LYS A 167 -11.71 10.37 26.61
C LYS A 167 -10.67 9.84 27.59
N HIS A 168 -10.39 8.53 27.55
CA HIS A 168 -9.44 7.89 28.45
C HIS A 168 -8.17 7.42 27.72
N ALA A 169 -8.05 7.76 26.43
CA ALA A 169 -6.94 7.33 25.60
C ALA A 169 -5.82 8.36 25.61
N ALA A 170 -4.57 7.91 25.77
CA ALA A 170 -3.38 8.74 25.58
C ALA A 170 -3.11 9.03 24.09
N ALA A 171 -3.64 8.19 23.20
CA ALA A 171 -3.61 8.36 21.76
C ALA A 171 -4.76 7.60 21.10
N VAL A 172 -5.16 8.06 19.91
CA VAL A 172 -6.16 7.42 19.07
C VAL A 172 -5.48 6.85 17.83
N ILE A 173 -5.82 5.62 17.46
CA ILE A 173 -5.41 4.97 16.23
C ILE A 173 -6.65 4.74 15.38
N TYR A 174 -6.57 5.10 14.10
CA TYR A 174 -7.63 4.85 13.13
C TYR A 174 -7.09 4.09 11.92
N CYS A 175 -7.62 2.90 11.70
CA CYS A 175 -7.28 2.01 10.59
C CYS A 175 -8.37 2.06 9.52
N GLY A 176 -8.09 2.60 8.35
CA GLY A 176 -9.12 2.68 7.30
C GLY A 176 -8.69 3.42 6.06
N ARG A 177 -9.60 3.46 5.09
CA ARG A 177 -9.36 4.07 3.78
C ARG A 177 -9.38 5.59 3.86
N LEU A 178 -8.68 6.24 2.93
CA LEU A 178 -8.46 7.70 2.85
C LEU A 178 -9.69 8.55 3.22
N ASN A 179 -10.83 8.35 2.55
CA ASN A 179 -12.02 9.18 2.78
C ASN A 179 -12.65 8.98 4.17
N ASN A 180 -12.57 7.76 4.71
CA ASN A 180 -13.05 7.47 6.06
C ASN A 180 -12.12 8.06 7.11
N SER A 181 -10.81 8.01 6.86
CA SER A 181 -9.77 8.65 7.67
C SER A 181 -9.97 10.17 7.76
N ILE A 182 -10.26 10.84 6.64
CA ILE A 182 -10.60 12.28 6.61
C ILE A 182 -11.84 12.57 7.45
N ARG A 183 -12.93 11.79 7.25
CA ARG A 183 -14.17 11.97 8.01
C ARG A 183 -13.95 11.78 9.51
N TYR A 184 -13.19 10.77 9.90
CA TYR A 184 -12.90 10.46 11.29
C TYR A 184 -12.10 11.58 11.97
N VAL A 185 -11.03 12.06 11.32
CA VAL A 185 -10.20 13.15 11.85
C VAL A 185 -11.01 14.45 11.99
N ASN A 186 -11.80 14.81 10.99
CA ASN A 186 -12.66 15.99 11.05
C ASN A 186 -13.68 15.89 12.19
N ALA A 187 -14.26 14.71 12.42
CA ALA A 187 -15.17 14.48 13.53
C ALA A 187 -14.47 14.63 14.90
N LEU A 188 -13.26 14.07 15.06
CA LEU A 188 -12.47 14.22 16.28
C LEU A 188 -12.13 15.68 16.58
N PHE A 189 -11.72 16.45 15.58
CA PHE A 189 -11.32 17.84 15.78
C PHE A 189 -12.52 18.75 16.04
N ASN A 190 -13.68 18.47 15.44
CA ASN A 190 -14.94 19.14 15.78
C ASN A 190 -15.34 18.91 17.25
N GLN A 191 -14.95 17.76 17.82
CA GLN A 191 -15.13 17.43 19.24
C GLN A 191 -13.99 17.96 20.13
N ARG A 192 -13.06 18.75 19.58
CA ARG A 192 -11.87 19.29 20.27
C ARG A 192 -11.01 18.20 20.91
N CYS A 193 -10.83 17.08 20.20
CA CYS A 193 -9.90 16.04 20.61
C CYS A 193 -8.45 16.56 20.54
N GLU A 194 -7.74 16.56 21.66
CA GLU A 194 -6.37 17.09 21.77
C GLU A 194 -5.29 15.99 21.77
N VAL A 195 -5.68 14.72 21.81
CA VAL A 195 -4.71 13.61 21.87
C VAL A 195 -4.10 13.32 20.49
N PRO A 196 -2.87 12.78 20.43
CA PRO A 196 -2.26 12.35 19.18
C PRO A 196 -3.13 11.34 18.44
N VAL A 197 -3.22 11.50 17.12
CA VAL A 197 -3.99 10.61 16.24
C VAL A 197 -3.04 9.94 15.25
N TYR A 198 -3.05 8.61 15.23
CA TYR A 198 -2.28 7.77 14.32
C TYR A 198 -3.20 7.18 13.26
N LEU A 199 -2.78 7.27 12.01
CA LEU A 199 -3.51 6.80 10.83
C LEU A 199 -2.66 5.79 10.07
N THR A 200 -3.29 5.03 9.19
CA THR A 200 -2.63 4.05 8.32
C THR A 200 -2.26 4.63 6.95
N ASP A 201 -1.58 3.84 6.15
CA ASP A 201 -0.89 4.22 4.91
C ASP A 201 -1.77 4.86 3.84
N ASP A 202 -3.04 4.47 3.75
CA ASP A 202 -4.03 5.12 2.88
C ASP A 202 -4.21 6.63 3.16
N ALA A 203 -3.93 7.08 4.39
CA ALA A 203 -3.99 8.50 4.75
C ALA A 203 -2.73 9.29 4.34
N LEU A 204 -1.66 8.62 3.89
CA LEU A 204 -0.41 9.25 3.44
C LEU A 204 -0.59 9.87 2.05
N SER A 205 -1.46 10.88 1.92
CA SER A 205 -1.78 11.54 0.66
C SER A 205 -1.89 13.05 0.81
N SER A 206 -1.55 13.82 -0.22
CA SER A 206 -1.80 15.27 -0.21
C SER A 206 -3.29 15.60 -0.08
N TRP A 207 -4.17 14.71 -0.57
CA TRP A 207 -5.62 14.86 -0.43
C TRP A 207 -6.06 14.81 1.02
N PHE A 208 -5.42 13.96 1.84
CA PHE A 208 -5.68 13.91 3.27
C PHE A 208 -5.34 15.25 3.93
N ILE A 209 -4.17 15.80 3.62
CA ILE A 209 -3.72 17.11 4.14
C ILE A 209 -4.67 18.24 3.71
N GLN A 210 -5.11 18.25 2.45
CA GLN A 210 -5.99 19.30 1.92
C GLN A 210 -7.39 19.28 2.54
N ASN A 211 -7.84 18.11 3.05
CA ASN A 211 -9.19 17.91 3.55
C ASN A 211 -9.27 17.71 5.07
N THR A 212 -8.15 17.93 5.79
CA THR A 212 -8.10 17.90 7.25
C THR A 212 -7.52 19.21 7.79
N PRO A 213 -7.91 19.65 9.00
CA PRO A 213 -7.34 20.84 9.61
C PRO A 213 -5.83 20.66 9.87
N PRO A 214 -5.02 21.72 9.74
CA PRO A 214 -3.62 21.69 10.12
C PRO A 214 -3.47 21.24 11.58
N SER A 215 -2.69 20.19 11.81
CA SER A 215 -2.39 19.74 13.17
C SER A 215 -1.08 18.98 13.26
N ASP A 216 -0.27 19.35 14.25
CA ASP A 216 0.96 18.66 14.61
C ASP A 216 0.71 17.36 15.42
N SER A 217 -0.54 17.10 15.81
CA SER A 217 -0.96 15.88 16.54
C SER A 217 -1.19 14.68 15.63
N LEU A 218 -1.26 14.90 14.31
CA LEU A 218 -1.49 13.84 13.32
C LEU A 218 -0.20 13.09 12.98
N ARG A 219 -0.28 11.77 12.97
CA ARG A 219 0.78 10.84 12.60
C ARG A 219 0.24 9.81 11.63
N ILE A 220 1.05 9.38 10.68
CA ILE A 220 0.65 8.36 9.69
C ILE A 220 1.74 7.31 9.61
N VAL A 221 1.40 6.05 9.86
CA VAL A 221 2.30 4.94 9.53
C VAL A 221 2.10 4.60 8.06
N GLY A 222 3.17 4.55 7.28
CA GLY A 222 3.08 4.29 5.84
C GLY A 222 4.43 3.94 5.24
N LEU A 223 4.54 4.06 3.92
CA LEU A 223 5.74 3.67 3.21
C LEU A 223 6.89 4.63 3.54
N SER A 224 8.10 4.08 3.68
CA SER A 224 9.33 4.87 3.75
C SER A 224 9.78 5.18 2.34
N THR A 225 9.76 6.45 1.98
CA THR A 225 10.12 6.88 0.62
C THR A 225 11.58 7.31 0.49
N GLY A 226 12.38 7.16 1.56
CA GLY A 226 13.72 7.74 1.68
C GLY A 226 13.75 9.26 1.42
N ASN A 227 14.95 9.82 1.21
CA ASN A 227 15.14 11.20 0.77
C ASN A 227 14.81 11.41 -0.73
N ARG A 228 14.15 10.46 -1.39
CA ARG A 228 13.99 10.40 -2.85
C ARG A 228 12.60 10.79 -3.34
N MET A 229 11.76 11.36 -2.48
CA MET A 229 10.48 11.94 -2.91
C MET A 229 10.63 13.42 -3.26
N PRO A 230 10.53 13.77 -4.55
CA PRO A 230 9.92 15.05 -4.91
C PRO A 230 8.55 15.13 -4.22
N SER A 231 8.25 16.26 -3.59
CA SER A 231 6.98 16.52 -2.88
C SER A 231 5.71 16.40 -3.76
N ALA A 232 5.86 16.04 -5.03
CA ALA A 232 4.82 15.94 -6.05
C ALA A 232 4.27 14.52 -6.24
N TYR A 233 4.92 13.48 -5.69
CA TYR A 233 4.48 12.10 -5.88
C TYR A 233 3.75 11.56 -4.65
N GLU A 234 2.56 11.01 -4.89
CA GLU A 234 1.68 10.43 -3.88
C GLU A 234 2.13 9.02 -3.47
N THR A 235 1.57 8.51 -2.37
CA THR A 235 1.82 7.15 -1.86
C THR A 235 1.57 6.06 -2.91
N TYR A 236 2.48 5.09 -2.97
CA TYR A 236 2.60 3.99 -3.94
C TYR A 236 3.12 4.37 -5.34
N TYR A 237 3.51 5.63 -5.58
CA TYR A 237 4.04 6.05 -6.88
C TYR A 237 5.33 5.30 -7.26
N LEU A 238 6.30 5.23 -6.34
CA LEU A 238 7.59 4.57 -6.62
C LEU A 238 7.42 3.07 -6.77
N GLU A 239 6.57 2.46 -5.96
CA GLU A 239 6.25 1.04 -5.98
C GLU A 239 5.59 0.67 -7.31
N SER A 240 4.68 1.52 -7.80
CA SER A 240 4.04 1.37 -9.11
C SER A 240 5.05 1.48 -10.25
N LEU A 241 5.93 2.49 -10.21
CA LEU A 241 6.95 2.70 -11.24
C LEU A 241 8.00 1.58 -11.22
N ALA A 242 8.43 1.14 -10.03
CA ALA A 242 9.33 0.01 -9.86
C ALA A 242 8.72 -1.30 -10.39
N ALA A 243 7.43 -1.55 -10.13
CA ALA A 243 6.75 -2.72 -10.68
C ALA A 243 6.76 -2.73 -12.22
N LEU A 244 6.54 -1.57 -12.87
CA LEU A 244 6.63 -1.44 -14.33
C LEU A 244 8.07 -1.64 -14.84
N GLN A 245 9.08 -1.12 -14.13
CA GLN A 245 10.49 -1.32 -14.45
C GLN A 245 10.88 -2.80 -14.38
N ILE A 246 10.43 -3.52 -13.34
CA ILE A 246 10.63 -4.96 -13.19
C ILE A 246 9.91 -5.73 -14.31
N ALA A 247 8.64 -5.41 -14.59
CA ALA A 247 7.89 -6.06 -15.67
C ALA A 247 8.59 -5.90 -17.04
N LYS A 248 9.15 -4.72 -17.33
CA LYS A 248 9.96 -4.50 -18.53
C LYS A 248 11.28 -5.27 -18.49
N ALA A 249 11.98 -5.33 -17.35
CA ALA A 249 13.21 -6.11 -17.25
C ALA A 249 12.96 -7.59 -17.59
N LEU A 250 11.79 -8.10 -17.20
CA LEU A 250 11.36 -9.47 -17.47
C LEU A 250 10.96 -9.74 -18.92
N SER A 251 10.68 -8.72 -19.74
CA SER A 251 10.37 -8.93 -21.18
C SER A 251 11.55 -9.50 -21.97
N HIS A 252 12.74 -9.50 -21.38
CA HIS A 252 13.95 -10.09 -21.94
C HIS A 252 14.48 -11.27 -21.10
N ALA A 253 13.79 -11.63 -20.02
CA ALA A 253 14.12 -12.79 -19.22
C ALA A 253 13.61 -14.07 -19.92
N GLY A 254 14.29 -15.19 -19.66
CA GLY A 254 13.76 -16.51 -20.00
C GLY A 254 12.64 -16.88 -19.04
N GLU A 255 12.96 -17.70 -18.04
CA GLU A 255 12.01 -18.11 -16.99
C GLU A 255 11.72 -16.93 -16.03
N MET A 256 10.61 -16.19 -16.27
CA MET A 256 10.27 -14.98 -15.51
C MET A 256 10.09 -15.23 -14.00
N LEU A 257 9.45 -16.33 -13.62
CA LEU A 257 9.24 -16.67 -12.21
C LEU A 257 10.56 -16.93 -11.50
N ASP A 258 11.47 -17.68 -12.13
CA ASP A 258 12.81 -17.93 -11.57
C ASP A 258 13.57 -16.61 -11.38
N ALA A 259 13.51 -15.71 -12.35
CA ALA A 259 14.10 -14.38 -12.22
C ALA A 259 13.49 -13.58 -11.06
N LEU A 260 12.17 -13.60 -10.88
CA LEU A 260 11.51 -12.91 -9.76
C LEU A 260 11.90 -13.49 -8.39
N HIS A 261 12.20 -14.79 -8.30
CA HIS A 261 12.62 -15.45 -7.05
C HIS A 261 14.12 -15.30 -6.74
N THR A 262 14.96 -14.99 -7.73
CA THR A 262 16.43 -15.08 -7.56
C THR A 262 17.17 -13.79 -7.87
N ALA A 263 16.65 -12.96 -8.76
CA ALA A 263 17.35 -11.78 -9.25
C ALA A 263 17.20 -10.57 -8.32
N THR A 264 18.09 -9.60 -8.53
CA THR A 264 17.96 -8.24 -8.02
C THR A 264 17.64 -7.33 -9.19
N PHE A 265 16.67 -6.44 -9.01
CA PHE A 265 16.22 -5.49 -10.02
C PHE A 265 16.64 -4.07 -9.62
N ASP A 266 17.32 -3.36 -10.50
CA ASP A 266 17.60 -1.93 -10.33
C ASP A 266 16.34 -1.12 -10.70
N THR A 267 15.82 -0.36 -9.74
CA THR A 267 14.56 0.37 -9.89
C THR A 267 14.66 1.79 -9.31
N VAL A 268 13.60 2.58 -9.48
CA VAL A 268 13.48 3.90 -8.85
C VAL A 268 13.54 3.84 -7.31
N MET A 269 13.20 2.69 -6.71
CA MET A 269 13.31 2.44 -5.27
C MET A 269 14.74 2.04 -4.84
N GLY A 270 15.69 1.97 -5.78
CA GLY A 270 16.95 1.26 -5.63
C GLY A 270 16.79 -0.23 -5.95
N ASP A 271 17.71 -1.03 -5.42
CA ASP A 271 17.67 -2.49 -5.61
C ASP A 271 16.43 -3.10 -4.97
N VAL A 272 15.66 -3.84 -5.77
CA VAL A 272 14.52 -4.64 -5.32
C VAL A 272 14.87 -6.11 -5.47
N GLN A 273 14.67 -6.87 -4.39
CA GLN A 273 14.79 -8.32 -4.38
C GLN A 273 13.63 -8.89 -3.57
N PHE A 274 13.04 -9.98 -4.06
CA PHE A 274 11.94 -10.65 -3.37
C PHE A 274 12.43 -11.86 -2.57
N SER A 275 11.75 -12.14 -1.46
CA SER A 275 11.87 -13.38 -0.68
C SER A 275 10.47 -13.85 -0.35
N ASP A 276 10.08 -15.04 -0.81
CA ASP A 276 8.72 -15.56 -0.67
C ASP A 276 7.63 -14.57 -1.17
N GLY A 277 7.96 -13.82 -2.23
CA GLY A 277 7.11 -12.78 -2.80
C GLY A 277 7.14 -11.43 -2.07
N GLU A 278 7.81 -11.30 -0.92
CA GLU A 278 7.92 -10.02 -0.20
C GLU A 278 9.18 -9.24 -0.64
N ASN A 279 9.05 -7.95 -0.94
CA ASN A 279 10.20 -7.09 -1.21
C ASN A 279 11.06 -6.91 0.06
N ARG A 280 12.28 -7.46 0.05
CA ARG A 280 13.22 -7.43 1.17
C ARG A 280 13.65 -6.00 1.54
N MET A 281 13.51 -5.05 0.63
CA MET A 281 13.91 -3.65 0.79
C MET A 281 12.73 -2.72 1.08
N ALA A 282 11.49 -3.22 1.07
CA ALA A 282 10.34 -2.42 1.49
C ALA A 282 10.47 -2.02 2.96
N ARG A 283 10.28 -0.74 3.25
CA ARG A 283 10.37 -0.19 4.61
C ARG A 283 9.13 0.64 4.89
N ALA A 284 8.65 0.57 6.13
CA ALA A 284 7.65 1.48 6.66
C ALA A 284 8.33 2.65 7.40
N ALA A 285 7.64 3.78 7.49
CA ALA A 285 8.03 4.94 8.26
C ALA A 285 6.82 5.52 9.00
N LEU A 286 7.09 6.18 10.12
CA LEU A 286 6.10 7.01 10.80
C LEU A 286 6.28 8.46 10.33
N TRP A 287 5.21 9.05 9.81
CA TRP A 287 5.18 10.40 9.28
C TRP A 287 4.48 11.33 10.26
N LYS A 288 5.06 12.51 10.49
CA LYS A 288 4.43 13.63 11.17
C LYS A 288 3.86 14.58 10.13
N ILE A 289 2.72 15.19 10.41
CA ILE A 289 2.26 16.34 9.62
C ILE A 289 2.72 17.60 10.35
N HIS A 290 3.42 18.48 9.63
CA HIS A 290 3.80 19.80 10.12
C HIS A 290 3.78 20.78 8.94
N ASN A 291 3.19 21.97 9.14
CA ASN A 291 2.97 22.96 8.08
C ASN A 291 2.38 22.34 6.79
N GLN A 292 1.39 21.46 6.95
CA GLN A 292 0.72 20.75 5.86
C GLN A 292 1.68 19.95 4.96
N ARG A 293 2.75 19.40 5.55
CA ARG A 293 3.69 18.51 4.86
C ARG A 293 3.98 17.27 5.70
N PHE A 294 4.20 16.15 5.03
CA PHE A 294 4.70 14.95 5.66
C PHE A 294 6.20 15.08 5.96
N ILE A 295 6.56 14.86 7.21
CA ILE A 295 7.95 14.87 7.68
C ILE A 295 8.22 13.50 8.30
N PRO A 296 9.27 12.77 7.88
CA PRO A 296 9.59 11.50 8.49
C PRO A 296 9.95 11.72 9.97
N SER A 297 9.37 10.92 10.86
CA SER A 297 9.74 10.92 12.27
C SER A 297 11.16 10.38 12.40
N THR A 298 12.10 11.21 12.86
CA THR A 298 13.49 10.80 13.14
C THR A 298 13.60 9.88 14.36
N SER A 299 12.48 9.61 15.03
CA SER A 299 12.36 8.73 16.19
C SER A 299 11.45 7.56 15.79
N ALA A 300 12.06 6.46 15.34
CA ALA A 300 11.43 5.15 15.15
C ALA A 300 12.50 4.06 15.27
#